data_AF-A0A2H0HPY0-F1
#
_entry.id   AF-A0A2H0HPY0-F1
#
_cell.length_a   1.000
_cell.length_b   1.000
_cell.length_c   1.000
_cell.angle_alpha   90.00
_cell.angle_beta   90.00
_cell.angle_gamma   90.00
#
_symmetry.space_group_name_H-M   'P 1'
#
loop_
_entity.id
_entity.type
_entity.pdbx_description
1 polymer ?
#
loop_
_entity_poly.entity_id
_entity_poly.type
_entity_poly.pdbx_seq_one_letter_code
_entity_poly.pdbx_strand_id
1 'polypeptide(L)'
;LKPVQNFMKAQVAKKVRGPSARTREQTGCTVWGEVFDAEGRALRRQLRTPNGYELTVSAALGIVQRLLDGPRPEPGYYTPSLLMGADYVLSLPGVSVREG
;
A
#
# COMPACT_ATOMS: atom_id res chain seq x y z
N LEU A 1 28.34 -20.53 0.28
CA LEU A 1 27.34 -19.96 -0.66
C LEU A 1 26.97 -18.48 -0.39
N LYS A 2 27.09 -17.95 0.84
CA LYS A 2 26.86 -16.52 1.17
C LYS A 2 27.61 -15.50 0.29
N PRO A 3 28.88 -15.71 -0.13
CA PRO A 3 29.59 -14.72 -0.94
C PRO A 3 29.00 -14.56 -2.34
N VAL A 4 28.59 -15.68 -2.96
CA VAL A 4 27.95 -15.71 -4.28
C VAL A 4 26.58 -15.04 -4.22
N GLN A 5 25.81 -15.30 -3.15
CA GLN A 5 24.51 -14.66 -2.95
C GLN A 5 24.63 -13.14 -2.76
N ASN A 6 25.65 -12.67 -2.03
CA ASN A 6 25.93 -11.25 -1.85
C ASN A 6 26.40 -10.59 -3.15
N PHE A 7 27.21 -11.29 -3.94
CA PHE A 7 27.61 -10.84 -5.26
C PHE A 7 26.42 -10.72 -6.22
N MET A 8 25.52 -11.71 -6.24
CA MET A 8 24.30 -11.66 -7.05
C MET A 8 23.37 -10.52 -6.61
N LYS A 9 23.20 -10.30 -5.30
CA LYS A 9 22.45 -9.14 -4.76
C LYS A 9 23.09 -7.80 -5.16
N ALA A 10 24.42 -7.70 -5.11
CA ALA A 10 25.14 -6.49 -5.53
C ALA A 10 25.02 -6.23 -7.04
N GLN A 11 25.04 -7.28 -7.87
CA GLN A 11 24.81 -7.16 -9.31
C GLN A 11 23.39 -6.75 -9.65
N VAL A 12 22.39 -7.27 -8.93
CA VAL A 12 20.98 -6.85 -9.04
C VAL A 12 20.82 -5.38 -8.64
N ALA A 13 21.40 -4.97 -7.50
CA ALA A 13 21.40 -3.57 -7.06
C ALA A 13 22.08 -2.61 -8.07
N LYS A 14 23.11 -3.09 -8.79
CA LYS A 14 23.84 -2.31 -9.79
C LYS A 14 23.15 -2.25 -11.16
N LYS A 15 22.36 -3.27 -11.53
CA LYS A 15 21.67 -3.37 -12.82
C LYS A 15 20.21 -2.90 -12.81
N VAL A 16 19.52 -2.92 -11.67
CA VAL A 16 18.16 -2.39 -11.59
C VAL A 16 18.21 -0.87 -11.48
N ARG A 17 18.28 -0.19 -12.63
CA ARG A 17 17.86 1.22 -12.74
C ARG A 17 16.32 1.26 -12.73
N GLY A 18 15.74 1.04 -11.56
CA GLY A 18 14.36 1.43 -11.31
C GLY A 18 14.23 2.97 -11.41
N PRO A 19 13.03 3.51 -11.67
CA PRO A 19 12.81 4.95 -11.66
C PRO A 19 13.43 5.53 -10.38
N SER A 20 14.21 6.61 -10.52
CA SER A 20 14.96 7.22 -9.42
C SER A 20 14.03 7.49 -8.23
N ALA A 21 14.56 7.51 -7.00
CA ALA A 21 13.75 7.87 -5.82
C ALA A 21 12.94 9.16 -6.05
N ARG A 22 13.52 10.11 -6.80
CA ARG A 22 12.92 11.37 -7.23
C ARG A 22 11.79 11.20 -8.26
N THR A 23 11.87 10.20 -9.15
CA THR A 23 10.80 9.83 -10.09
C THR A 23 9.67 9.09 -9.38
N ARG A 24 9.95 8.37 -8.29
CA ARG A 24 8.93 7.70 -7.45
C ARG A 24 8.13 8.71 -6.61
N GLU A 25 8.78 9.73 -6.06
CA GLU A 25 8.10 10.86 -5.41
C GLU A 25 7.16 11.62 -6.37
N GLN A 26 7.48 11.62 -7.67
CA GLN A 26 6.73 12.39 -8.68
C GLN A 26 5.52 11.66 -9.28
N THR A 27 5.32 10.37 -9.01
CA THR A 27 4.21 9.58 -9.58
C THR A 27 3.20 9.16 -8.53
N GLY A 28 2.47 10.13 -7.95
CA GLY A 28 1.31 9.83 -7.11
C GLY A 28 0.23 9.07 -7.88
N CYS A 29 -0.56 8.25 -7.18
CA CYS A 29 -1.69 7.53 -7.75
C CYS A 29 -3.01 8.09 -7.24
N THR A 30 -4.02 8.15 -8.10
CA THR A 30 -5.39 8.51 -7.74
C THR A 30 -6.28 7.29 -7.90
N VAL A 31 -7.04 6.97 -6.85
CA VAL A 31 -8.05 5.92 -6.85
C VAL A 31 -9.41 6.60 -6.73
N TRP A 32 -10.36 6.23 -7.59
CA TRP A 32 -11.73 6.74 -7.54
C TRP A 32 -12.70 5.57 -7.55
N GLY A 33 -13.77 5.68 -6.77
CA GLY A 33 -14.85 4.71 -6.73
C GLY A 33 -16.19 5.43 -6.66
N GLU A 34 -17.15 4.88 -7.37
CA GLU A 34 -18.55 5.26 -7.32
C GLU A 34 -19.40 4.01 -7.12
N VAL A 35 -20.40 4.11 -6.26
CA VAL A 35 -21.38 3.06 -6.01
C VAL A 35 -22.78 3.64 -6.14
N PHE A 36 -23.69 2.83 -6.67
CA PHE A 36 -25.11 3.18 -6.82
C PHE A 36 -25.96 2.17 -6.05
N ASP A 37 -27.10 2.62 -5.53
CA ASP A 37 -28.15 1.72 -5.05
C ASP A 37 -29.27 1.52 -6.08
N ALA A 38 -30.26 0.69 -5.72
CA ALA A 38 -31.39 0.36 -6.58
C ALA A 38 -32.30 1.57 -6.85
N GLU A 39 -32.26 2.59 -6.00
CA GLU A 39 -33.02 3.83 -6.14
C GLU A 39 -32.26 4.89 -6.98
N GLY A 40 -31.06 4.58 -7.45
CA GLY A 40 -30.23 5.45 -8.28
C GLY A 40 -29.44 6.50 -7.49
N ARG A 41 -29.35 6.40 -6.16
CA ARG A 41 -28.49 7.27 -5.35
C ARG A 41 -27.03 6.85 -5.54
N ALA A 42 -26.14 7.83 -5.72
CA ALA A 42 -24.73 7.60 -5.96
C ALA A 42 -23.87 8.09 -4.78
N LEU A 43 -22.89 7.29 -4.37
CA LEU A 43 -21.80 7.71 -3.49
C LEU A 43 -20.48 7.66 -4.24
N ARG A 44 -19.72 8.75 -4.18
CA ARG A 44 -18.41 8.90 -4.83
C ARG A 44 -17.32 9.16 -3.80
N ARG A 45 -16.17 8.53 -3.98
CA ARG A 45 -14.96 8.83 -3.21
C ARG A 45 -13.73 8.80 -4.10
N GLN A 46 -12.80 9.70 -3.81
CA GLN A 46 -11.50 9.75 -4.45
C GLN A 46 -10.40 9.79 -3.38
N LEU A 47 -9.36 9.00 -3.59
CA LEU A 47 -8.15 8.96 -2.78
C LEU A 47 -6.97 9.45 -3.60
N ARG A 48 -6.12 10.28 -2.98
CA ARG A 48 -4.76 10.53 -3.45
C ARG A 48 -3.81 9.70 -2.61
N THR A 49 -2.89 9.02 -3.28
CA THR A 49 -1.91 8.11 -2.66
C THR A 49 -0.51 8.40 -3.20
N PRO A 50 0.54 7.93 -2.50
CA PRO A 50 1.89 7.84 -3.07
C PRO A 50 1.92 6.95 -4.33
N ASN A 51 3.09 6.79 -4.94
CA ASN A 51 3.24 5.80 -6.00
C ASN A 51 2.87 4.39 -5.48
N GLY A 52 2.39 3.52 -6.37
CA GLY A 52 1.86 2.21 -5.98
C GLY A 52 2.86 1.30 -5.24
N TYR A 53 4.16 1.44 -5.51
CA TYR A 53 5.20 0.68 -4.80
C TYR A 53 5.35 1.12 -3.35
N GLU A 54 5.44 2.43 -3.13
CA GLU A 54 5.56 3.02 -1.79
C GLU A 54 4.31 2.77 -0.94
N LEU A 55 3.13 2.89 -1.56
CA LEU A 55 1.87 2.52 -0.92
C LEU A 55 1.88 1.05 -0.48
N THR A 56 2.29 0.14 -1.37
CA THR A 56 2.33 -1.30 -1.09
C THR A 56 3.31 -1.64 0.02
N VAL A 57 4.51 -1.04 0.00
CA VAL A 57 5.53 -1.25 1.04
C VAL A 57 5.01 -0.78 2.40
N SER A 58 4.47 0.44 2.46
CA SER A 58 3.96 1.01 3.71
C SER A 58 2.79 0.19 4.27
N ALA A 59 1.87 -0.23 3.41
CA ALA A 59 0.74 -1.07 3.79
C ALA A 59 1.18 -2.43 4.35
N ALA A 60 2.13 -3.10 3.71
CA ALA A 60 2.63 -4.40 4.14
C ALA A 60 3.37 -4.30 5.48
N LEU A 61 4.23 -3.29 5.65
CA LEU A 61 4.96 -3.08 6.90
C LEU A 61 4.02 -2.74 8.06
N GLY A 62 3.00 -1.91 7.85
CA GLY A 62 2.01 -1.61 8.89
C GLY A 62 1.21 -2.85 9.33
N ILE A 63 0.89 -3.77 8.41
CA ILE A 63 0.25 -5.05 8.75
C ILE A 63 1.19 -5.92 9.59
N VAL A 64 2.45 -6.05 9.18
CA VAL A 64 3.45 -6.81 9.96
C VAL A 64 3.62 -6.22 11.36
N GLN A 65 3.72 -4.90 11.49
CA GLN A 65 3.82 -4.24 12.79
C GLN A 65 2.59 -4.53 13.67
N ARG A 66 1.39 -4.46 13.10
CA ARG A 66 0.14 -4.78 13.82
C ARG A 66 0.08 -6.24 14.29
N LEU A 67 0.67 -7.17 13.55
CA LEU A 67 0.75 -8.59 13.93
C LEU A 67 1.80 -8.85 15.01
N LEU A 68 2.88 -8.06 15.04
CA LEU A 68 3.94 -8.18 16.05
C LEU A 68 3.54 -7.53 17.38
N ASP A 69 2.93 -6.35 17.33
CA ASP A 69 2.68 -5.53 18.53
C ASP A 69 1.25 -5.63 19.05
N GLY A 70 0.31 -6.01 18.19
CA GLY A 70 -1.11 -5.99 18.50
C GLY A 70 -1.66 -7.34 18.97
N PRO A 71 -2.94 -7.37 19.37
CA PRO A 71 -3.62 -8.61 19.71
C PRO A 71 -3.55 -9.61 18.57
N ARG A 72 -3.26 -10.87 18.91
CA ARG A 72 -3.22 -11.96 17.94
C ARG A 72 -4.63 -12.14 17.34
N PRO A 73 -4.77 -12.09 16.00
CA PRO A 73 -6.05 -12.39 15.38
C PRO A 73 -6.39 -13.87 15.53
N GLU A 74 -7.67 -14.20 15.41
CA GLU A 74 -8.09 -15.59 15.32
C GLU A 74 -7.40 -16.31 14.14
N PRO A 75 -7.19 -17.63 14.20
CA PRO A 75 -6.59 -18.37 13.11
C PRO A 75 -7.43 -18.29 11.83
N GLY A 76 -6.80 -17.99 10.70
CA GLY A 76 -7.48 -17.94 9.41
C GLY A 76 -6.77 -17.05 8.39
N TYR A 77 -7.50 -16.73 7.32
CA TYR A 77 -7.05 -15.80 6.27
C TYR A 77 -7.85 -14.51 6.35
N TYR A 78 -7.16 -13.39 6.26
CA TYR A 78 -7.76 -12.07 6.35
C TYR A 78 -7.39 -11.23 5.14
N THR A 79 -8.37 -10.52 4.60
CA THR A 79 -8.08 -9.35 3.79
C THR A 79 -7.57 -8.23 4.70
N PRO A 80 -6.83 -7.24 4.17
CA PRO A 80 -6.41 -6.08 4.94
C PRO A 80 -7.58 -5.35 5.62
N SER A 81 -8.74 -5.23 4.95
CA SER A 81 -9.92 -4.58 5.51
C SER A 81 -10.51 -5.31 6.72
N LEU A 82 -10.41 -6.64 6.77
CA LEU A 82 -10.88 -7.43 7.93
C LEU A 82 -9.87 -7.36 9.08
N LEU A 83 -8.57 -7.41 8.79
CA LEU A 83 -7.52 -7.42 9.82
C LEU A 83 -7.26 -6.03 10.42
N MET A 84 -7.25 -5.01 9.58
CA MET A 84 -6.83 -3.64 9.93
C MET A 84 -8.00 -2.66 10.01
N GLY A 85 -9.18 -3.04 9.53
CA GLY A 85 -10.34 -2.16 9.35
C GLY A 85 -10.42 -1.57 7.93
N ALA A 86 -11.64 -1.18 7.53
CA ALA A 86 -11.93 -0.66 6.19
C ALA A 86 -11.15 0.64 5.87
N ASP A 87 -10.87 1.44 6.90
CA ASP A 87 -10.18 2.73 6.76
C ASP A 87 -8.66 2.64 6.86
N TYR A 88 -8.08 1.43 6.93
CA TYR A 88 -6.63 1.27 7.08
C TYR A 88 -5.82 2.05 6.06
N VAL A 89 -6.28 2.08 4.80
CA VAL A 89 -5.63 2.83 3.72
C VAL A 89 -5.46 4.32 4.06
N LEU A 90 -6.40 4.91 4.81
CA LEU A 90 -6.38 6.32 5.21
C LEU A 90 -5.35 6.62 6.31
N SER A 91 -4.90 5.59 7.03
CA SER A 91 -3.82 5.73 8.01
C SER A 91 -2.42 5.73 7.39
N LEU A 92 -2.31 5.37 6.11
CA LEU A 92 -1.01 5.22 5.46
C LEU A 92 -0.40 6.59 5.11
N PRO A 93 0.94 6.72 5.22
CA PRO A 93 1.62 7.96 4.89
C PRO A 93 1.29 8.46 3.48
N GLY A 94 0.95 9.74 3.37
CA GLY A 94 0.65 10.38 2.08
C GLY A 94 -0.68 10.00 1.44
N VAL A 95 -1.54 9.23 2.12
CA VAL A 95 -2.91 8.97 1.67
C VAL A 95 -3.86 10.04 2.20
N SER A 96 -4.76 10.51 1.33
CA SER A 96 -5.80 11.47 1.72
C SER A 96 -7.06 11.28 0.88
N VAL A 97 -8.23 11.54 1.49
CA VAL A 97 -9.50 11.65 0.79
C VAL A 97 -9.53 13.01 0.08
N ARG A 98 -10.00 13.02 -1.17
CA ARG A 98 -10.40 14.24 -1.86
C ARG A 98 -11.90 14.37 -1.79
N GLU A 99 -12.36 15.50 -1.28
CA GLU A 99 -13.73 15.95 -1.48
C GLU A 99 -13.84 16.49 -2.92
N GLY A 100 -14.94 16.12 -3.58
CA GLY A 100 -15.29 16.55 -4.93
C GLY A 100 -16.70 17.12 -4.94
#